data_AF-A0A1D2QLX3-F1
#
_entry.id   AF-A0A1D2QLX3-F1
#
_cell.length_a   1.000
_cell.length_b   1.000
_cell.length_c   1.000
_cell.angle_alpha   90.00
_cell.angle_beta   90.00
_cell.angle_gamma   90.00
#
_symmetry.space_group_name_H-M   'P 1'
#
loop_
_entity.id
_entity.type
_entity.pdbx_description
1 polymer ?
#
loop_
_entity_poly.entity_id
_entity_poly.type
_entity_poly.pdbx_seq_one_letter_code
_entity_poly.pdbx_strand_id
1 'polypeptide(L)'
;MTMEKTTTGKLQQESHWLTAVACLGALSLFSGLLLLLPLFALTGLQINLLLHTLLGSLLALPLLRYSLLHFTRTVGIRSPLLIFSGLAASMLLLGLFVSGFWMAIEGQSEEYGWIDQLHAITVYSFLGLLVIHLLAHRYQKRKKQHTHKRPFITVTHSTPKVTGLALGLYSLVLLGAGVLPSMLPTETTKVYPSNDYVLDYDDHPFRPSQTETVSGGFVLTEQIAKSQQCGSCHTDIYEQWLSSTHRQAASDPAYVKNINLLEKNRGITATRYCEGCHAPVALLTGELTPGGKHGGRP
;
A
#
# COMPACT_ATOMS: atom_id res chain seq x y z
N MET A 1 -51.20 9.33 15.59
CA MET A 1 -50.84 9.11 14.18
C MET A 1 -49.54 9.83 13.76
N THR A 2 -49.16 10.95 14.39
CA THR A 2 -47.90 11.67 14.11
C THR A 2 -46.65 11.02 14.71
N MET A 3 -46.72 10.50 15.95
CA MET A 3 -45.56 9.86 16.61
C MET A 3 -45.05 8.58 15.94
N GLU A 4 -45.95 7.78 15.35
CA GLU A 4 -45.62 6.53 14.66
C GLU A 4 -44.93 6.77 13.30
N LYS A 5 -45.23 7.90 12.64
CA LYS A 5 -44.60 8.32 11.39
C LYS A 5 -43.17 8.83 11.61
N THR A 6 -42.90 9.47 12.75
CA THR A 6 -41.56 9.92 13.14
C THR A 6 -40.62 8.78 13.55
N THR A 7 -41.13 7.72 14.19
CA THR A 7 -40.31 6.55 14.57
C THR A 7 -39.97 5.67 13.38
N THR A 8 -40.87 5.51 12.40
CA THR A 8 -40.56 4.79 11.15
C THR A 8 -39.51 5.53 10.31
N GLY A 9 -39.58 6.86 10.20
CA GLY A 9 -38.57 7.66 9.51
C GLY A 9 -37.17 7.54 10.11
N LYS A 10 -37.04 7.58 11.45
CA LYS A 10 -35.74 7.39 12.14
C LYS A 10 -35.16 5.98 11.93
N LEU A 11 -35.99 4.94 11.99
CA LEU A 11 -35.54 3.56 11.78
C LEU A 11 -35.11 3.29 10.33
N GLN A 12 -35.75 3.94 9.37
CA GLN A 12 -35.37 3.85 7.95
C GLN A 12 -34.09 4.62 7.66
N GLN A 13 -33.90 5.79 8.25
CA GLN A 13 -32.62 6.50 8.21
C GLN A 13 -31.50 5.66 8.87
N GLU A 14 -31.82 4.97 9.97
CA GLU A 14 -30.88 4.05 10.62
C GLU A 14 -30.48 2.86 9.73
N SER A 15 -31.38 2.32 8.91
CA SER A 15 -31.05 1.16 8.07
C SER A 15 -30.13 1.53 6.90
N HIS A 16 -30.27 2.73 6.33
CA HIS A 16 -29.46 3.16 5.19
C HIS A 16 -27.98 3.34 5.57
N TRP A 17 -27.68 3.98 6.72
CA TRP A 17 -26.29 4.15 7.13
C TRP A 17 -25.65 2.81 7.53
N LEU A 18 -26.43 1.86 8.08
CA LEU A 18 -25.94 0.50 8.36
C LEU A 18 -25.60 -0.27 7.09
N THR A 19 -26.41 -0.14 6.04
CA THR A 19 -26.08 -0.68 4.72
C THR A 19 -24.78 -0.09 4.17
N ALA A 20 -24.55 1.22 4.35
CA ALA A 20 -23.30 1.86 3.95
C ALA A 20 -22.10 1.34 4.74
N VAL A 21 -22.20 1.20 6.07
CA VAL A 21 -21.14 0.62 6.92
C VAL A 21 -20.83 -0.82 6.51
N ALA A 22 -21.85 -1.63 6.26
CA ALA A 22 -21.67 -3.01 5.81
C ALA A 22 -20.98 -3.09 4.44
N CYS A 23 -21.33 -2.19 3.52
CA CYS A 23 -20.70 -2.09 2.21
C CYS A 23 -19.23 -1.67 2.31
N LEU A 24 -18.94 -0.59 3.05
CA LEU A 24 -17.57 -0.11 3.28
C LEU A 24 -16.72 -1.17 4.01
N GLY A 25 -17.29 -1.86 4.99
CA GLY A 25 -16.64 -2.97 5.69
C GLY A 25 -16.28 -4.13 4.75
N ALA A 26 -17.20 -4.51 3.86
CA ALA A 26 -16.93 -5.54 2.86
C ALA A 26 -15.85 -5.13 1.85
N LEU A 27 -15.87 -3.88 1.38
CA LEU A 27 -14.84 -3.34 0.49
C LEU A 27 -13.47 -3.27 1.17
N SER A 28 -13.40 -2.79 2.41
CA SER A 28 -12.16 -2.72 3.20
C SER A 28 -11.59 -4.12 3.45
N LEU A 29 -12.44 -5.10 3.80
CA LEU A 29 -12.03 -6.49 3.97
C LEU A 29 -11.54 -7.11 2.65
N PHE A 30 -12.27 -6.89 1.55
CA PHE A 30 -11.92 -7.44 0.24
C PHE A 30 -10.61 -6.86 -0.29
N SER A 31 -10.44 -5.53 -0.22
CA SER A 31 -9.19 -4.85 -0.59
C SER A 31 -8.00 -5.34 0.23
N GLY A 32 -8.18 -5.53 1.55
CA GLY A 32 -7.15 -6.08 2.42
C GLY A 32 -6.78 -7.53 2.08
N LEU A 33 -7.77 -8.37 1.79
CA LEU A 33 -7.53 -9.75 1.35
C LEU A 33 -6.74 -9.80 0.03
N LEU A 34 -7.03 -8.88 -0.89
CA LEU A 34 -6.30 -8.76 -2.15
C LEU A 34 -4.83 -8.35 -1.97
N LEU A 35 -4.48 -7.59 -0.92
CA LEU A 35 -3.09 -7.25 -0.61
C LEU A 35 -2.26 -8.48 -0.19
N LEU A 36 -2.90 -9.55 0.28
CA LEU A 36 -2.24 -10.79 0.68
C LEU A 36 -1.96 -11.74 -0.48
N LEU A 37 -2.54 -11.47 -1.66
CA LEU A 37 -2.45 -12.36 -2.81
C LEU A 37 -1.53 -11.74 -3.88
N PRO A 38 -0.60 -12.50 -4.47
CA PRO A 38 0.31 -12.00 -5.52
C PRO A 38 -0.40 -11.96 -6.89
N LEU A 39 -1.56 -11.31 -6.97
CA LEU A 39 -2.44 -11.34 -8.15
C LEU A 39 -2.22 -10.19 -9.12
N PHE A 40 -1.54 -9.11 -8.70
CA PHE A 40 -1.47 -7.86 -9.47
C PHE A 40 -0.04 -7.49 -9.86
N ALA A 41 0.09 -6.84 -11.01
CA ALA A 41 1.27 -6.07 -11.35
C ALA A 41 1.51 -4.95 -10.32
N LEU A 42 2.74 -4.45 -10.23
CA LEU A 42 3.18 -3.46 -9.24
C LEU A 42 2.23 -2.24 -9.13
N THR A 43 1.73 -1.75 -10.27
CA THR A 43 0.78 -0.62 -10.33
C THR A 43 -0.57 -0.93 -9.69
N GLY A 44 -1.13 -2.11 -9.95
CA GLY A 44 -2.38 -2.56 -9.36
C GLY A 44 -2.28 -2.73 -7.84
N LEU A 45 -1.12 -3.20 -7.36
CA LEU A 45 -0.84 -3.32 -5.93
C LEU A 45 -0.81 -1.95 -5.24
N GLN A 46 -0.10 -0.97 -5.82
CA GLN A 46 -0.02 0.39 -5.29
C GLN A 46 -1.41 1.06 -5.20
N ILE A 47 -2.23 0.88 -6.24
CA ILE A 47 -3.59 1.43 -6.26
C ILE A 47 -4.49 0.70 -5.24
N ASN A 48 -4.39 -0.62 -5.11
CA ASN A 48 -5.14 -1.37 -4.10
C ASN A 48 -4.76 -0.94 -2.67
N LEU A 49 -3.48 -0.68 -2.40
CA LEU A 49 -3.01 -0.20 -1.10
C LEU A 49 -3.60 1.18 -0.76
N LEU A 50 -3.59 2.10 -1.73
CA LEU A 50 -4.19 3.43 -1.57
C LEU A 50 -5.70 3.34 -1.30
N LEU A 51 -6.40 2.53 -2.09
CA LEU A 51 -7.84 2.31 -1.93
C LEU A 51 -8.17 1.65 -0.59
N HIS A 52 -7.37 0.67 -0.14
CA HIS A 52 -7.54 0.03 1.16
C HIS A 52 -7.43 1.04 2.31
N THR A 53 -6.40 1.90 2.26
CA THR A 53 -6.15 2.95 3.25
C THR A 53 -7.31 3.96 3.28
N LEU A 54 -7.81 4.37 2.11
CA LEU A 54 -8.96 5.27 2.00
C LEU A 54 -10.24 4.62 2.54
N LEU A 55 -10.54 3.39 2.14
CA LEU A 55 -11.73 2.65 2.57
C LEU A 55 -11.73 2.43 4.09
N GLY A 56 -10.59 2.04 4.66
CA GLY A 56 -10.41 1.89 6.11
C GLY A 56 -10.64 3.21 6.86
N SER A 57 -10.06 4.31 6.35
CA SER A 57 -10.22 5.65 6.94
C SER A 57 -11.67 6.12 6.91
N LEU A 58 -12.37 5.93 5.78
CA LEU A 58 -13.80 6.26 5.64
C LEU A 58 -14.70 5.38 6.52
N LEU A 59 -14.32 4.11 6.73
CA LEU A 59 -15.08 3.17 7.57
C LEU A 59 -14.94 3.46 9.07
N ALA A 60 -13.81 4.04 9.51
CA ALA A 60 -13.48 4.19 10.91
C ALA A 60 -14.57 4.90 11.75
N LEU A 61 -14.99 6.11 11.34
CA LEU A 61 -15.96 6.90 12.10
C LEU A 61 -17.36 6.24 12.12
N PRO A 62 -17.94 5.79 10.99
CA PRO A 62 -19.21 5.07 11.00
C PRO A 62 -19.17 3.79 11.84
N LEU A 63 -18.07 3.04 11.79
CA LEU A 63 -17.93 1.78 12.51
C LEU A 63 -17.73 1.99 14.02
N LEU A 64 -17.00 3.03 14.42
CA LEU A 64 -16.92 3.46 15.82
C LEU A 64 -18.30 3.84 16.36
N ARG A 65 -19.05 4.68 15.62
CA ARG A 65 -20.43 5.04 15.98
C ARG A 65 -21.32 3.81 16.09
N TYR A 66 -21.20 2.86 15.16
CA TYR A 66 -21.92 1.58 15.24
C TYR A 66 -21.58 0.80 16.49
N SER A 67 -20.29 0.66 16.82
CA SER A 67 -19.85 -0.06 18.01
C SER A 67 -20.41 0.56 19.30
N LEU A 68 -20.38 1.89 19.42
CA LEU A 68 -20.94 2.60 20.57
C LEU A 68 -22.47 2.43 20.68
N LEU A 69 -23.20 2.55 19.56
CA LEU A 69 -24.65 2.34 19.54
C LEU A 69 -25.02 0.88 19.84
N HIS A 70 -24.25 -0.06 19.32
CA HIS A 70 -24.45 -1.49 19.59
C HIS A 70 -24.22 -1.80 21.07
N PHE A 71 -23.13 -1.29 21.64
CA PHE A 71 -22.79 -1.48 23.05
C PHE A 71 -23.86 -0.87 23.96
N THR A 72 -24.20 0.41 23.78
CA THR A 72 -25.23 1.10 24.59
C THR A 72 -26.60 0.42 24.54
N ARG A 73 -27.00 -0.13 23.39
CA ARG A 73 -28.27 -0.86 23.22
C ARG A 73 -28.25 -2.27 23.81
N THR A 74 -27.07 -2.84 24.05
CA THR A 74 -26.90 -4.19 24.60
C THR A 74 -26.56 -4.21 26.09
N VAL A 75 -26.28 -3.05 26.69
CA VAL A 75 -26.19 -2.88 28.15
C VAL A 75 -27.49 -3.39 28.79
N GLY A 76 -27.40 -4.50 29.51
CA GLY A 76 -28.56 -5.18 30.14
C GLY A 76 -28.83 -6.61 29.65
N ILE A 77 -28.14 -7.11 28.62
CA ILE A 77 -28.19 -8.52 28.26
C ILE A 77 -27.46 -9.36 29.32
N ARG A 78 -28.17 -10.27 30.00
CA ARG A 78 -27.60 -11.16 31.04
C ARG A 78 -26.79 -12.35 30.51
N SER A 79 -25.95 -12.17 29.49
CA SER A 79 -25.06 -13.24 29.00
C SER A 79 -23.61 -12.79 29.03
N PRO A 80 -22.78 -13.36 29.92
CA PRO A 80 -21.38 -12.98 30.01
C PRO A 80 -20.66 -13.24 28.68
N LEU A 81 -20.97 -14.35 27.99
CA LEU A 81 -20.36 -14.68 26.70
C LEU A 81 -20.56 -13.57 25.65
N LEU A 82 -21.78 -13.03 25.51
CA LEU A 82 -22.04 -11.95 24.54
C LEU A 82 -21.37 -10.62 24.95
N ILE A 83 -21.35 -10.30 26.24
CA ILE A 83 -20.71 -9.08 26.74
C ILE A 83 -19.20 -9.15 26.52
N PHE A 84 -18.54 -10.23 26.96
CA PHE A 84 -17.09 -10.37 26.84
C PHE A 84 -16.64 -10.47 25.39
N SER A 85 -17.33 -11.23 24.55
CA SER A 85 -17.00 -11.30 23.12
C SER A 85 -17.21 -9.95 22.42
N GLY A 86 -18.26 -9.19 22.76
CA GLY A 86 -18.50 -7.85 22.22
C GLY A 86 -17.44 -6.83 22.66
N LEU A 87 -17.03 -6.86 23.93
CA LEU A 87 -15.97 -6.01 24.47
C LEU A 87 -14.62 -6.33 23.82
N ALA A 88 -14.26 -7.62 23.73
CA ALA A 88 -13.03 -8.06 23.08
C ALA A 88 -13.02 -7.67 21.59
N ALA A 89 -14.13 -7.81 20.87
CA ALA A 89 -14.24 -7.37 19.47
C ALA A 89 -14.07 -5.86 19.33
N SER A 90 -14.58 -5.08 20.30
CA SER A 90 -14.44 -3.62 20.32
C SER A 90 -12.99 -3.20 20.58
N MET A 91 -12.27 -3.91 21.46
CA MET A 91 -10.84 -3.67 21.72
C MET A 91 -9.98 -4.00 20.50
N LEU A 92 -10.23 -5.13 19.83
CA LEU A 92 -9.52 -5.49 18.59
C LEU A 92 -9.79 -4.46 17.49
N LEU A 93 -11.03 -3.99 17.35
CA LEU A 93 -11.36 -2.95 16.40
C LEU A 93 -10.64 -1.63 16.68
N LEU A 94 -10.48 -1.25 17.95
CA LEU A 94 -9.68 -0.09 18.34
C LEU A 94 -8.20 -0.30 17.95
N GLY A 95 -7.65 -1.50 18.18
CA GLY A 95 -6.31 -1.87 17.74
C GLY A 95 -6.13 -1.75 16.22
N LEU A 96 -7.12 -2.18 15.43
CA LEU A 96 -7.12 -2.01 13.97
C LEU A 96 -7.15 -0.54 13.56
N PHE A 97 -7.95 0.27 14.25
CA PHE A 97 -7.99 1.71 13.98
C PHE A 97 -6.63 2.35 14.27
N VAL A 98 -6.06 2.11 15.46
CA VAL A 98 -4.78 2.70 15.86
C VAL A 98 -3.64 2.26 14.93
N SER A 99 -3.49 0.96 14.68
CA SER A 99 -2.44 0.44 13.80
C SER A 99 -2.63 0.90 12.35
N GLY A 100 -3.86 0.89 11.82
CA GLY A 100 -4.14 1.33 10.45
C GLY A 100 -3.90 2.83 10.26
N PHE A 101 -4.30 3.68 11.23
CA PHE A 101 -4.07 5.12 11.15
C PHE A 101 -2.58 5.47 11.31
N TRP A 102 -1.85 4.75 12.15
CA TRP A 102 -0.41 4.87 12.25
C TRP A 102 0.26 4.60 10.89
N MET A 103 -0.04 3.45 10.28
CA MET A 103 0.50 3.08 8.96
C MET A 103 0.09 4.06 7.85
N ALA A 104 -1.09 4.69 7.96
CA ALA A 104 -1.53 5.69 7.00
C ALA A 104 -0.73 7.00 7.07
N ILE A 105 -0.16 7.34 8.23
CA ILE A 105 0.62 8.56 8.45
C ILE A 105 2.11 8.30 8.21
N GLU A 106 2.65 7.25 8.82
CA GLU A 106 4.08 6.94 8.80
C GLU A 106 4.48 6.13 7.55
N GLY A 107 3.52 5.45 6.91
CA GLY A 107 3.80 4.47 5.87
C GLY A 107 4.28 3.13 6.43
N GLN A 108 4.60 2.22 5.51
CA GLN A 108 5.22 0.94 5.84
C GLN A 108 6.74 1.04 5.64
N SER A 109 7.48 0.99 6.75
CA SER A 109 8.94 0.87 6.75
C SER A 109 9.38 -0.50 7.25
N GLU A 110 10.59 -0.93 6.88
CA GLU A 110 11.16 -2.19 7.40
C GLU A 110 11.40 -2.13 8.91
N GLU A 111 11.71 -0.95 9.45
CA GLU A 111 11.89 -0.73 10.89
C GLU A 111 10.61 -1.06 11.68
N TYR A 112 9.45 -0.67 11.15
CA TYR A 112 8.15 -0.87 11.80
C TYR A 112 7.37 -2.06 11.24
N GLY A 113 8.03 -3.04 10.64
CA GLY A 113 7.38 -4.23 10.07
C GLY A 113 6.52 -5.03 11.06
N TRP A 114 6.78 -4.92 12.37
CA TRP A 114 5.95 -5.53 13.40
C TRP A 114 4.54 -4.90 13.52
N ILE A 115 4.36 -3.64 13.12
CA ILE A 115 3.05 -2.96 13.13
C ILE A 115 2.14 -3.55 12.04
N ASP A 116 2.71 -3.81 10.86
CA ASP A 116 1.99 -4.49 9.78
C ASP A 116 1.54 -5.90 10.20
N GLN A 117 2.45 -6.67 10.81
CA GLN A 117 2.11 -7.99 11.36
C GLN A 117 1.03 -7.90 12.44
N LEU A 118 1.14 -6.93 13.36
CA LEU A 118 0.14 -6.70 14.40
C LEU A 118 -1.23 -6.36 13.78
N HIS A 119 -1.27 -5.48 12.77
CA HIS A 119 -2.49 -5.13 12.06
C HIS A 119 -3.13 -6.39 11.46
N ALA A 120 -2.35 -7.18 10.71
CA ALA A 120 -2.83 -8.41 10.07
C ALA A 120 -3.35 -9.44 11.09
N ILE A 121 -2.60 -9.73 12.15
CA ILE A 121 -3.02 -10.67 13.22
C ILE A 121 -4.30 -10.18 13.92
N THR A 122 -4.41 -8.87 14.14
CA THR A 122 -5.61 -8.27 14.75
C THR A 122 -6.82 -8.43 13.84
N VAL A 123 -6.67 -8.33 12.50
CA VAL A 123 -7.76 -8.56 11.55
C VAL A 123 -8.27 -9.99 11.65
N TYR A 124 -7.39 -10.98 11.60
CA TYR A 124 -7.80 -12.39 11.70
C TYR A 124 -8.48 -12.70 13.03
N SER A 125 -7.93 -12.17 14.13
CA SER A 125 -8.50 -12.32 15.47
C SER A 125 -9.89 -11.70 15.56
N PHE A 126 -10.06 -10.50 14.99
CA PHE A 126 -11.35 -9.81 14.94
C PHE A 126 -12.39 -10.59 14.12
N LEU A 127 -12.03 -11.07 12.92
CA LEU A 127 -12.94 -11.84 12.06
C LEU A 127 -13.37 -13.15 12.74
N GLY A 128 -12.43 -13.89 13.34
CA GLY A 128 -12.73 -15.11 14.09
C GLY A 128 -13.68 -14.85 15.27
N LEU A 129 -13.39 -13.80 16.06
CA LEU A 129 -14.23 -13.42 17.19
C LEU A 129 -15.61 -12.92 16.75
N LEU A 130 -15.70 -12.19 15.63
CA LEU A 130 -16.95 -11.72 15.05
C LEU A 130 -17.84 -12.90 14.66
N VAL A 131 -17.29 -13.94 14.03
CA VAL A 131 -18.03 -15.17 13.71
C VAL A 131 -18.56 -15.83 14.98
N ILE A 132 -17.72 -16.00 16.01
CA ILE A 132 -18.11 -16.57 17.31
C ILE A 132 -19.22 -15.73 17.96
N HIS A 133 -19.09 -14.41 17.96
CA HIS A 133 -20.07 -13.49 18.52
C HIS A 133 -21.43 -13.58 17.81
N LEU A 134 -21.43 -13.64 16.46
CA LEU A 134 -22.65 -13.80 15.66
C LEU A 134 -23.34 -15.15 15.90
N LEU A 135 -22.57 -16.23 16.03
CA LEU A 135 -23.09 -17.57 16.36
C LEU A 135 -23.69 -17.61 17.77
N ALA A 136 -23.00 -17.04 18.77
CA ALA A 136 -23.51 -16.92 20.13
C ALA A 136 -24.82 -16.12 20.20
N HIS A 137 -24.90 -15.02 19.46
CA HIS A 137 -26.12 -14.22 19.36
C HIS A 137 -27.27 -15.00 18.69
N ARG A 138 -27.01 -15.73 17.60
CA ARG A 138 -28.03 -16.58 16.95
C ARG A 138 -28.53 -17.69 17.87
N TYR A 139 -27.63 -18.34 18.61
CA TYR A 139 -27.97 -19.37 19.58
C TYR A 139 -28.86 -18.81 20.71
N GLN A 140 -28.52 -17.65 21.26
CA GLN A 140 -29.29 -17.04 22.35
C GLN A 140 -30.67 -16.53 21.89
N LYS A 141 -30.79 -16.04 20.65
CA LYS A 141 -32.08 -15.62 20.07
C LYS A 141 -33.06 -16.78 19.92
N ARG A 142 -32.58 -17.97 19.51
CA ARG A 142 -33.40 -19.20 19.45
C ARG A 142 -33.98 -19.57 20.82
N LYS A 143 -33.23 -19.32 21.90
CA LYS A 143 -33.66 -19.62 23.28
C LYS A 143 -34.71 -18.66 23.86
N LYS A 144 -34.88 -17.45 23.30
CA LYS A 144 -35.71 -16.36 23.86
C LYS A 144 -36.92 -15.96 22.99
N GLN A 145 -37.36 -16.84 22.10
CA GLN A 145 -38.33 -16.55 21.02
C GLN A 145 -39.75 -16.12 21.47
N HIS A 146 -40.01 -15.95 22.77
CA HIS A 146 -41.32 -15.55 23.35
C HIS A 146 -41.46 -14.06 23.72
N THR A 147 -40.58 -13.15 23.27
CA THR A 147 -40.71 -11.71 23.60
C THR A 147 -40.79 -10.81 22.36
N HIS A 148 -41.90 -10.07 22.25
CA HIS A 148 -42.25 -9.15 21.15
C HIS A 148 -41.42 -7.84 21.11
N LYS A 149 -40.09 -7.90 21.21
CA LYS A 149 -39.25 -6.73 20.89
C LYS A 149 -38.88 -6.75 19.41
N ARG A 150 -39.23 -5.68 18.68
CA ARG A 150 -38.89 -5.53 17.25
C ARG A 150 -37.37 -5.70 17.07
N PRO A 151 -36.91 -6.62 16.20
CA PRO A 151 -35.48 -6.84 16.02
C PRO A 151 -34.84 -5.62 15.36
N PHE A 152 -33.66 -5.23 15.84
CA PHE A 152 -32.78 -4.31 15.12
C PHE A 152 -32.24 -5.02 13.89
N ILE A 153 -32.59 -4.55 12.70
CA ILE A 153 -32.20 -5.17 11.43
C ILE A 153 -31.00 -4.40 10.88
N THR A 154 -29.81 -4.97 11.09
CA THR A 154 -28.56 -4.43 10.55
C THR A 154 -28.44 -4.67 9.04
N VAL A 155 -29.04 -5.75 8.53
CA VAL A 155 -28.94 -6.16 7.12
C VAL A 155 -30.33 -6.15 6.48
N THR A 156 -30.53 -5.21 5.56
CA THR A 156 -31.74 -5.11 4.73
C THR A 156 -31.60 -5.99 3.48
N HIS A 157 -32.71 -6.32 2.83
CA HIS A 157 -32.70 -7.15 1.60
C HIS A 157 -31.94 -6.49 0.43
N SER A 158 -31.77 -5.17 0.42
CA SER A 158 -30.99 -4.44 -0.57
C SER A 158 -29.48 -4.50 -0.33
N THR A 159 -29.04 -4.70 0.91
CA THR A 159 -27.62 -4.70 1.31
C THR A 159 -26.76 -5.65 0.45
N PRO A 160 -27.07 -6.95 0.28
CA PRO A 160 -26.21 -7.84 -0.51
C PRO A 160 -26.10 -7.44 -1.98
N LYS A 161 -27.17 -6.88 -2.58
CA LYS A 161 -27.15 -6.41 -3.97
C LYS A 161 -26.21 -5.21 -4.14
N VAL A 162 -26.30 -4.23 -3.23
CA VAL A 162 -25.44 -3.03 -3.24
C VAL A 162 -23.99 -3.41 -3.00
N THR A 163 -23.72 -4.27 -2.01
CA THR A 163 -22.36 -4.75 -1.73
C THR A 163 -21.76 -5.54 -2.90
N GLY A 164 -22.54 -6.43 -3.52
CA GLY A 164 -22.08 -7.20 -4.68
C GLY A 164 -21.75 -6.30 -5.88
N LEU A 165 -22.58 -5.30 -6.17
CA LEU A 165 -22.30 -4.31 -7.21
C LEU A 165 -21.03 -3.51 -6.90
N ALA A 166 -20.87 -3.05 -5.66
CA ALA A 166 -19.69 -2.29 -5.23
C ALA A 166 -18.40 -3.10 -5.35
N LEU A 167 -18.41 -4.38 -4.95
CA LEU A 167 -17.27 -5.29 -5.10
C LEU A 167 -16.94 -5.56 -6.57
N GLY A 168 -17.96 -5.70 -7.43
CA GLY A 168 -17.77 -5.85 -8.87
C GLY A 168 -17.13 -4.62 -9.51
N LEU A 169 -17.63 -3.43 -9.17
CA LEU A 169 -17.05 -2.15 -9.63
C LEU A 169 -15.62 -1.97 -9.13
N TYR A 170 -15.36 -2.27 -7.85
CA TYR A 170 -14.02 -2.23 -7.27
C TYR A 170 -13.04 -3.15 -8.03
N SER A 171 -13.46 -4.38 -8.32
CA SER A 171 -12.66 -5.35 -9.07
C SER A 171 -12.39 -4.88 -10.50
N LEU A 172 -13.38 -4.25 -11.15
CA LEU A 172 -13.21 -3.67 -12.48
C LEU A 172 -12.20 -2.52 -12.49
N VAL A 173 -12.23 -1.66 -11.48
CA VAL A 173 -11.26 -0.56 -11.31
C VAL A 173 -9.85 -1.11 -11.14
N LEU A 174 -9.65 -2.14 -10.30
CA LEU A 174 -8.34 -2.76 -10.11
C LEU A 174 -7.84 -3.47 -11.37
N LEU A 175 -8.72 -4.17 -12.10
CA LEU A 175 -8.36 -4.78 -13.38
C LEU A 175 -7.96 -3.73 -14.41
N GLY A 176 -8.71 -2.64 -14.51
CA GLY A 176 -8.37 -1.51 -15.37
C GLY A 176 -7.02 -0.88 -14.98
N ALA A 177 -6.80 -0.64 -13.70
CA ALA A 177 -5.56 -0.09 -13.17
C ALA A 177 -4.33 -0.99 -13.41
N GLY A 178 -4.50 -2.31 -13.35
CA GLY A 178 -3.41 -3.26 -13.62
C GLY A 178 -3.12 -3.45 -15.11
N VAL A 179 -4.17 -3.50 -15.95
CA VAL A 179 -4.04 -3.84 -17.38
C VAL A 179 -3.80 -2.61 -18.24
N LEU A 180 -4.47 -1.48 -17.98
CA LEU A 180 -4.40 -0.29 -18.85
C LEU A 180 -2.95 0.24 -19.00
N PRO A 181 -2.13 0.36 -17.93
CA PRO A 181 -0.74 0.80 -18.08
C PRO A 181 0.13 -0.17 -18.89
N SER A 182 -0.18 -1.47 -18.88
CA SER A 182 0.54 -2.46 -19.70
C SER A 182 0.15 -2.41 -21.19
N MET A 183 -0.99 -1.80 -21.51
CA MET A 183 -1.49 -1.64 -22.87
C MET A 183 -1.15 -0.28 -23.47
N LEU A 184 -0.87 0.71 -22.62
CA LEU A 184 -0.37 2.01 -23.04
C LEU A 184 1.14 1.92 -23.26
N PRO A 185 1.67 2.43 -24.39
CA PRO A 185 3.11 2.59 -24.53
C PRO A 185 3.59 3.49 -23.39
N THR A 186 4.42 2.96 -22.49
CA THR A 186 5.20 3.82 -21.61
C THR A 186 6.09 4.67 -22.52
N GLU A 187 5.83 5.97 -22.57
CA GLU A 187 6.72 6.98 -23.16
C GLU A 187 8.00 7.06 -22.31
N THR A 188 8.75 5.96 -22.19
CA THR A 188 10.13 6.05 -21.73
C THR A 188 10.88 6.67 -22.87
N THR A 189 11.15 7.97 -22.78
CA THR A 189 12.01 8.67 -23.72
C THR A 189 13.33 7.91 -23.77
N LYS A 190 13.57 7.13 -24.83
CA LYS A 190 14.89 6.56 -25.07
C LYS A 190 15.80 7.73 -25.38
N VAL A 191 16.64 8.09 -24.42
CA VAL A 191 17.71 9.05 -24.69
C VAL A 191 18.76 8.27 -25.46
N TYR A 192 18.95 8.67 -26.71
CA TYR A 192 20.05 8.16 -27.51
C TYR A 192 21.34 8.86 -27.08
N PRO A 193 22.47 8.15 -27.09
CA PRO A 193 23.73 8.78 -26.74
C PRO A 193 24.10 9.87 -27.75
N SER A 194 25.06 10.74 -27.39
CA SER A 194 25.76 11.54 -28.39
C SER A 194 26.32 10.64 -29.50
N ASN A 195 26.43 11.17 -30.72
CA ASN A 195 27.01 10.44 -31.86
C ASN A 195 28.40 9.85 -31.59
N ASP A 196 29.10 10.36 -30.58
CA ASP A 196 30.45 9.93 -30.17
C ASP A 196 30.47 8.81 -29.11
N TYR A 197 29.33 8.16 -28.82
CA TYR A 197 29.29 7.09 -27.83
C TYR A 197 29.78 5.75 -28.35
N VAL A 198 30.73 5.15 -27.66
CA VAL A 198 31.41 3.93 -28.10
C VAL A 198 30.83 2.68 -27.41
N LEU A 199 30.57 1.65 -28.21
CA LEU A 199 30.06 0.34 -27.77
C LEU A 199 31.18 -0.72 -27.86
N ASP A 200 32.08 -0.72 -26.88
CA ASP A 200 33.23 -1.65 -26.84
C ASP A 200 32.86 -3.09 -26.42
N TYR A 201 31.66 -3.30 -25.87
CA TYR A 201 31.23 -4.55 -25.24
C TYR A 201 29.82 -4.94 -25.69
N ASP A 202 29.71 -5.38 -26.94
CA ASP A 202 28.44 -5.68 -27.63
C ASP A 202 27.60 -4.44 -27.96
N ASP A 203 26.52 -4.64 -28.72
CA ASP A 203 25.56 -3.60 -29.11
C ASP A 203 24.63 -3.24 -27.94
N HIS A 204 25.21 -2.91 -26.80
CA HIS A 204 24.49 -2.63 -25.56
C HIS A 204 25.14 -1.49 -24.76
N PRO A 205 24.39 -0.42 -24.42
CA PRO A 205 24.96 0.84 -23.93
C PRO A 205 25.70 0.72 -22.59
N PHE A 206 25.27 -0.20 -21.73
CA PHE A 206 25.76 -0.29 -20.35
C PHE A 206 26.83 -1.35 -20.08
N ARG A 207 27.19 -2.16 -21.09
CA ARG A 207 28.15 -3.23 -20.90
C ARG A 207 29.56 -2.68 -20.65
N PRO A 208 30.39 -3.39 -19.86
CA PRO A 208 30.16 -4.72 -19.29
C PRO A 208 29.33 -4.75 -17.99
N SER A 209 28.78 -3.62 -17.52
CA SER A 209 27.82 -3.65 -16.42
C SER A 209 26.55 -4.42 -16.80
N GLN A 210 25.93 -5.05 -15.81
CA GLN A 210 24.61 -5.68 -15.91
C GLN A 210 23.48 -4.73 -15.49
N THR A 211 23.78 -3.44 -15.31
CA THR A 211 22.76 -2.41 -15.07
C THR A 211 21.92 -2.23 -16.33
N GLU A 212 20.60 -2.15 -16.15
CA GLU A 212 19.62 -1.99 -17.22
C GLU A 212 18.65 -0.84 -16.92
N THR A 213 18.08 -0.28 -17.99
CA THR A 213 16.94 0.65 -17.91
C THR A 213 15.73 0.00 -18.53
N VAL A 214 14.53 0.40 -18.08
CA VAL A 214 13.27 -0.08 -18.65
C VAL A 214 13.16 0.23 -20.15
N SER A 215 13.76 1.33 -20.59
CA SER A 215 13.76 1.76 -21.99
C SER A 215 14.84 1.05 -22.82
N GLY A 216 15.83 0.42 -22.19
CA GLY A 216 17.06 -0.07 -22.82
C GLY A 216 17.96 1.05 -23.35
N GLY A 217 17.68 2.32 -23.04
CA GLY A 217 18.46 3.48 -23.44
C GLY A 217 18.87 4.34 -22.25
N PHE A 218 19.58 5.44 -22.50
CA PHE A 218 20.05 6.34 -21.45
C PHE A 218 18.89 7.07 -20.76
N VAL A 219 19.17 7.61 -19.58
CA VAL A 219 18.26 8.39 -18.75
C VAL A 219 18.78 9.82 -18.66
N LEU A 220 17.87 10.81 -18.62
CA LEU A 220 18.28 12.20 -18.46
C LEU A 220 18.87 12.41 -17.07
N THR A 221 20.00 13.13 -16.99
CA THR A 221 20.68 13.44 -15.73
C THR A 221 19.74 14.08 -14.72
N GLU A 222 18.85 14.97 -15.16
CA GLU A 222 17.90 15.67 -14.31
C GLU A 222 16.89 14.73 -13.62
N GLN A 223 16.67 13.53 -14.15
CA GLN A 223 15.75 12.54 -13.58
C GLN A 223 16.39 11.73 -12.45
N ILE A 224 17.72 11.56 -12.44
CA ILE A 224 18.39 10.62 -11.52
C ILE A 224 19.52 11.23 -10.69
N ALA A 225 20.04 12.41 -11.06
CA ALA A 225 21.17 13.05 -10.37
C ALA A 225 20.76 14.03 -9.25
N LYS A 226 19.47 14.07 -8.87
CA LYS A 226 18.92 15.00 -7.86
C LYS A 226 18.39 14.27 -6.63
N SER A 227 19.24 13.50 -5.95
CA SER A 227 18.82 12.66 -4.80
C SER A 227 18.10 13.45 -3.70
N GLN A 228 18.44 14.73 -3.49
CA GLN A 228 17.75 15.60 -2.52
C GLN A 228 16.26 15.81 -2.87
N GLN A 229 15.91 15.82 -4.15
CA GLN A 229 14.51 15.91 -4.59
C GLN A 229 13.73 14.65 -4.19
N CYS A 230 14.35 13.48 -4.24
CA CYS A 230 13.73 12.25 -3.72
C CYS A 230 13.47 12.38 -2.20
N GLY A 231 14.41 12.98 -1.47
CA GLY A 231 14.28 13.23 -0.03
C GLY A 231 13.17 14.20 0.38
N SER A 232 12.52 14.93 -0.54
CA SER A 232 11.35 15.75 -0.18
C SER A 232 10.08 14.93 0.03
N CYS A 233 10.00 13.73 -0.57
CA CYS A 233 8.86 12.83 -0.47
C CYS A 233 9.22 11.49 0.20
N HIS A 234 10.49 11.07 0.12
CA HIS A 234 11.01 9.82 0.66
C HIS A 234 12.10 10.12 1.70
N THR A 235 11.71 10.86 2.74
CA THR A 235 12.62 11.39 3.76
C THR A 235 13.43 10.27 4.44
N ASP A 236 12.77 9.23 4.93
CA ASP A 236 13.41 8.18 5.73
C ASP A 236 14.51 7.45 4.97
N ILE A 237 14.20 6.95 3.77
CA ILE A 237 15.17 6.25 2.94
C ILE A 237 16.29 7.19 2.45
N TYR A 238 15.98 8.48 2.26
CA TYR A 238 16.99 9.47 1.91
C TYR A 238 17.96 9.70 3.08
N GLU A 239 17.48 9.84 4.31
CA GLU A 239 18.32 10.01 5.50
C GLU A 239 19.16 8.76 5.80
N GLN A 240 18.57 7.57 5.62
CA GLN A 240 19.29 6.30 5.71
C GLN A 240 20.40 6.21 4.66
N TRP A 241 20.09 6.53 3.39
CA TRP A 241 21.12 6.58 2.34
C TRP A 241 22.19 7.64 2.66
N LEU A 242 21.77 8.82 3.11
CA LEU A 242 22.64 9.97 3.34
C LEU A 242 23.73 9.69 4.39
N SER A 243 23.40 8.87 5.39
CA SER A 243 24.28 8.42 6.47
C SER A 243 25.05 7.13 6.14
N SER A 244 24.69 6.43 5.06
CA SER A 244 25.31 5.16 4.68
C SER A 244 26.60 5.30 3.88
N THR A 245 27.39 4.23 3.83
CA THR A 245 28.55 4.11 2.95
C THR A 245 28.17 4.11 1.46
N HIS A 246 26.93 3.75 1.11
CA HIS A 246 26.46 3.75 -0.28
C HIS A 246 26.45 5.16 -0.89
N ARG A 247 26.15 6.19 -0.10
CA ARG A 247 26.28 7.59 -0.56
C ARG A 247 27.70 7.91 -1.02
N GLN A 248 28.70 7.31 -0.37
CA GLN A 248 30.12 7.56 -0.62
C GLN A 248 30.73 6.59 -1.61
N ALA A 249 29.92 5.76 -2.29
CA ALA A 249 30.42 4.71 -3.17
C ALA A 249 31.36 5.23 -4.27
N ALA A 250 31.11 6.43 -4.80
CA ALA A 250 31.97 7.06 -5.81
C ALA A 250 33.04 8.01 -5.24
N SER A 251 32.94 8.42 -3.97
CA SER A 251 33.85 9.43 -3.37
C SER A 251 34.87 8.84 -2.41
N ASP A 252 34.79 7.55 -2.11
CA ASP A 252 35.79 6.87 -1.29
C ASP A 252 37.20 6.97 -1.93
N PRO A 253 38.24 7.42 -1.22
CA PRO A 253 39.57 7.62 -1.79
C PRO A 253 40.21 6.35 -2.39
N ALA A 254 39.92 5.17 -1.83
CA ALA A 254 40.45 3.92 -2.38
C ALA A 254 39.75 3.57 -3.70
N TYR A 255 38.43 3.75 -3.78
CA TYR A 255 37.68 3.61 -5.02
C TYR A 255 38.14 4.63 -6.08
N VAL A 256 38.22 5.92 -5.73
CA VAL A 256 38.66 6.98 -6.64
C VAL A 256 40.05 6.65 -7.21
N LYS A 257 40.99 6.16 -6.40
CA LYS A 257 42.31 5.73 -6.89
C LYS A 257 42.22 4.56 -7.88
N ASN A 258 41.39 3.57 -7.58
CA ASN A 258 41.23 2.38 -8.41
C ASN A 258 40.60 2.72 -9.77
N ILE A 259 39.54 3.53 -9.78
CA ILE A 259 38.83 3.86 -11.01
C ILE A 259 39.66 4.76 -11.94
N ASN A 260 40.42 5.72 -11.38
CA ASN A 260 41.40 6.52 -12.13
C ASN A 260 42.49 5.63 -12.76
N LEU A 261 42.98 4.62 -12.02
CA LEU A 261 43.97 3.68 -12.55
C LEU A 261 43.39 2.81 -13.67
N LEU A 262 42.13 2.38 -13.53
CA LEU A 262 41.42 1.61 -14.55
C LEU A 262 41.24 2.43 -15.83
N GLU A 263 40.74 3.67 -15.71
CA GLU A 263 40.60 4.58 -16.84
C GLU A 263 41.94 4.80 -17.54
N LYS A 264 43.01 5.10 -16.79
CA LYS A 264 44.34 5.33 -17.35
C LYS A 264 44.87 4.12 -18.14
N ASN A 265 44.60 2.90 -17.68
CA ASN A 265 45.17 1.70 -18.26
C ASN A 265 44.31 1.07 -19.36
N ARG A 266 42.99 1.23 -19.28
CA ARG A 266 42.02 0.51 -20.14
C ARG A 266 41.01 1.43 -20.83
N GLY A 267 41.07 2.73 -20.57
CA GLY A 267 40.13 3.72 -21.11
C GLY A 267 38.86 3.85 -20.26
N ILE A 268 38.11 4.91 -20.55
CA ILE A 268 36.88 5.27 -19.83
C ILE A 268 35.77 4.23 -19.98
N THR A 269 35.67 3.52 -21.10
CA THR A 269 34.63 2.52 -21.33
C THR A 269 34.77 1.30 -20.40
N ALA A 270 35.99 0.95 -20.00
CA ALA A 270 36.24 -0.11 -19.02
C ALA A 270 35.69 0.22 -17.63
N THR A 271 35.54 1.51 -17.29
CA THR A 271 35.00 1.96 -16.00
C THR A 271 33.53 1.59 -15.80
N ARG A 272 32.77 1.37 -16.89
CA ARG A 272 31.35 1.01 -16.88
C ARG A 272 31.02 -0.15 -15.95
N TYR A 273 31.91 -1.16 -15.86
CA TYR A 273 31.75 -2.29 -14.94
C TYR A 273 31.58 -1.83 -13.49
N CYS A 274 32.50 -0.98 -13.02
CA CYS A 274 32.54 -0.52 -11.64
C CYS A 274 31.49 0.57 -11.38
N GLU A 275 31.33 1.47 -12.35
CA GLU A 275 30.42 2.61 -12.28
C GLU A 275 28.95 2.18 -12.28
N GLY A 276 28.61 1.00 -12.80
CA GLY A 276 27.26 0.47 -12.72
C GLY A 276 26.72 0.29 -11.30
N CYS A 277 27.59 0.08 -10.32
CA CYS A 277 27.23 0.03 -8.90
C CYS A 277 27.66 1.29 -8.13
N HIS A 278 28.85 1.82 -8.40
CA HIS A 278 29.43 2.90 -7.60
C HIS A 278 28.96 4.30 -8.00
N ALA A 279 28.72 4.52 -9.29
CA ALA A 279 28.25 5.79 -9.82
C ALA A 279 27.27 5.56 -11.00
N PRO A 280 26.10 4.95 -10.71
CA PRO A 280 25.13 4.57 -11.73
C PRO A 280 24.62 5.78 -12.53
N VAL A 281 24.67 6.99 -11.96
CA VAL A 281 24.35 8.22 -12.69
C VAL A 281 25.27 8.39 -13.90
N ALA A 282 26.59 8.24 -13.75
CA ALA A 282 27.53 8.41 -14.86
C ALA A 282 27.32 7.35 -15.96
N LEU A 283 27.03 6.10 -15.58
CA LEU A 283 26.73 5.03 -16.53
C LEU A 283 25.41 5.29 -17.29
N LEU A 284 24.34 5.57 -16.55
CA LEU A 284 22.97 5.64 -17.08
C LEU A 284 22.71 6.90 -17.91
N THR A 285 23.50 7.94 -17.75
CA THR A 285 23.43 9.18 -18.56
C THR A 285 24.34 9.15 -19.79
N GLY A 286 25.19 8.12 -19.92
CA GLY A 286 26.12 7.97 -21.04
C GLY A 286 27.42 8.77 -20.90
N GLU A 287 27.79 9.20 -19.69
CA GLU A 287 29.02 9.97 -19.43
C GLU A 287 30.30 9.14 -19.63
N LEU A 288 30.20 7.81 -19.56
CA LEU A 288 31.32 6.86 -19.65
C LEU A 288 31.72 6.56 -21.10
N THR A 289 32.11 7.59 -21.84
CA THR A 289 32.50 7.57 -23.25
C THR A 289 33.77 8.41 -23.48
N PRO A 290 34.54 8.25 -24.59
CA PRO A 290 35.75 9.03 -24.82
C PRO A 290 35.51 10.54 -24.68
N GLY A 291 36.34 11.21 -23.89
CA GLY A 291 36.18 12.64 -23.56
C GLY A 291 35.23 12.95 -22.40
N GLY A 292 34.50 11.94 -21.92
CA GLY A 292 33.68 11.99 -20.70
C GLY A 292 34.48 11.80 -19.41
N LYS A 293 33.78 11.61 -18.29
CA LYS A 293 34.39 11.44 -16.96
C LYS A 293 33.69 10.34 -16.18
N HIS A 294 34.46 9.58 -15.41
CA HIS A 294 33.90 8.63 -14.45
C HIS A 294 33.32 9.37 -13.23
N GLY A 295 32.44 8.71 -12.48
CA GLY A 295 31.80 9.28 -11.29
C GLY A 295 32.72 9.44 -10.09
N GLY A 296 33.87 8.73 -10.08
CA GLY A 296 34.92 8.90 -9.08
C GLY A 296 35.40 10.35 -8.94
N ARG A 297 35.06 11.05 -7.85
CA ARG A 297 35.48 12.44 -7.58
C ARG A 297 36.03 12.56 -6.16
N PRO A 298 37.18 13.22 -5.95
CA PRO A 298 37.76 13.43 -4.63
C PRO A 298 36.95 14.38 -3.75
#